data_AF-A0ABD5VHJ3-F1
#
_entry.id   AF-A0ABD5VHJ3-F1
#
_cell.length_a   1.000
_cell.length_b   1.000
_cell.length_c   1.000
_cell.angle_alpha   90.00
_cell.angle_beta   90.00
_cell.angle_gamma   90.00
#
_symmetry.space_group_name_H-M   'P 1'
#
loop_
_entity.id
_entity.type
_entity.pdbx_description
1 polymer ?
#
loop_
_entity_poly.entity_id
_entity_poly.type
_entity_poly.pdbx_seq_one_letter_code
_entity_poly.pdbx_strand_id
1 'polypeptide(L)' 'MTERPATDAVWRALRHRERNVLALAVVVAAFAVAAAVGSPTAYFAASLVAFCAWMAWFVHAVIAWIRLADF' A
#
# COMPACT_ATOMS: atom_id res chain seq x y z
N MET A 1 4.04 21.01 -26.55
CA MET A 1 3.35 21.17 -25.24
C MET A 1 3.01 19.77 -24.73
N THR A 2 4.01 18.92 -24.45
CA THR A 2 4.61 18.70 -23.11
C THR A 2 3.61 18.19 -22.07
N GLU A 3 3.02 17.01 -22.31
CA GLU A 3 2.19 16.22 -21.38
C GLU A 3 2.95 15.70 -20.13
N ARG A 4 4.04 16.36 -19.72
CA ARG A 4 4.90 15.94 -18.60
C ARG A 4 4.38 16.18 -17.17
N PRO A 5 3.36 17.01 -16.86
CA PRO A 5 3.02 17.26 -15.46
C PRO A 5 2.25 16.11 -14.79
N ALA A 6 1.43 15.35 -15.52
CA ALA A 6 0.62 14.27 -14.96
C ALA A 6 1.47 13.06 -14.53
N THR A 7 2.47 12.68 -15.35
CA THR A 7 3.34 11.54 -15.07
C THR A 7 4.29 11.83 -13.90
N ASP A 8 4.80 13.05 -13.77
CA ASP A 8 5.67 13.46 -12.66
C ASP A 8 4.93 13.55 -11.32
N ALA A 9 3.65 13.95 -11.34
CA ALA A 9 2.78 13.95 -10.16
C ALA A 9 2.50 12.51 -9.68
N VAL A 10 2.22 11.59 -10.60
CA VAL A 10 2.05 10.16 -10.30
C VAL A 10 3.35 9.57 -9.74
N TRP A 11 4.50 9.89 -10.34
CA TRP A 11 5.78 9.44 -9.80
C TRP A 11 5.98 10.00 -8.39
N ARG A 12 5.83 11.31 -8.15
CA ARG A 12 6.00 11.87 -6.79
C ARG A 12 5.05 11.24 -5.75
N ALA A 13 3.80 10.95 -6.12
CA ALA A 13 2.85 10.26 -5.25
C ALA A 13 3.26 8.80 -4.95
N LEU A 14 3.76 8.08 -5.95
CA LEU A 14 4.24 6.68 -5.82
C LEU A 14 5.62 6.58 -5.16
N ARG A 15 6.41 7.67 -5.17
CA ARG A 15 7.78 7.71 -4.61
C ARG A 15 7.81 7.78 -3.09
N HIS A 16 6.67 7.77 -2.40
CA HIS A 16 6.62 7.57 -0.95
C HIS A 16 7.01 6.13 -0.58
N ARG A 17 8.30 5.83 -0.78
CA ARG A 17 8.94 4.54 -0.56
C ARG A 17 8.74 4.06 0.87
N GLU A 18 8.69 4.97 1.84
CA GLU A 18 8.39 4.68 3.24
C GLU A 18 7.00 4.04 3.42
N ARG A 19 5.98 4.49 2.68
CA ARG A 19 4.63 3.91 2.79
C ARG A 19 4.57 2.51 2.18
N ASN A 20 5.29 2.29 1.08
CA ASN A 20 5.40 0.97 0.46
C ASN A 20 6.14 0.00 1.39
N VAL A 21 7.21 0.48 2.04
CA VAL A 21 7.99 -0.31 3.01
C VAL A 21 7.15 -0.63 4.25
N LEU A 22 6.39 0.32 4.78
CA LEU A 22 5.50 0.09 5.92
C LEU A 22 4.40 -0.93 5.59
N ALA A 23 3.72 -0.77 4.46
CA ALA A 23 2.69 -1.72 4.04
C ALA A 23 3.29 -3.12 3.84
N LEU A 24 4.46 -3.22 3.20
CA LEU A 24 5.16 -4.49 3.03
C LEU A 24 5.57 -5.10 4.38
N ALA A 25 6.08 -4.29 5.31
CA ALA A 25 6.47 -4.74 6.64
C ALA A 25 5.27 -5.31 7.42
N VAL A 26 4.10 -4.66 7.34
CA VAL A 26 2.86 -5.16 7.95
C VAL A 26 2.44 -6.51 7.36
N VAL A 27 2.48 -6.65 6.04
CA VAL A 27 2.14 -7.92 5.36
C VAL A 27 3.10 -9.03 5.76
N VAL A 28 4.41 -8.77 5.71
CA VAL A 28 5.44 -9.75 6.08
C VAL A 28 5.29 -10.17 7.54
N ALA A 29 5.07 -9.22 8.44
CA ALA A 29 4.86 -9.53 9.86
C ALA A 29 3.61 -10.39 10.09
N ALA A 30 2.49 -10.08 9.43
CA ALA A 30 1.26 -10.86 9.55
C ALA A 30 1.44 -12.31 9.07
N PHE A 31 2.12 -12.51 7.93
CA PHE A 31 2.40 -13.85 7.43
C PHE A 31 3.45 -14.61 8.25
N ALA A 32 4.44 -13.92 8.81
CA ALA A 32 5.40 -14.53 9.72
C ALA A 32 4.71 -15.06 11.00
N VAL A 33 3.77 -14.29 11.55
CA VAL A 33 2.94 -14.73 12.68
C VAL A 33 2.07 -15.92 12.29
N ALA A 34 1.41 -15.86 11.12
CA ALA A 34 0.59 -16.98 10.64
C ALA A 34 1.41 -18.26 10.42
N ALA A 35 2.63 -18.14 9.89
CA ALA A 35 3.55 -19.26 9.71
C ALA A 35 3.99 -19.87 11.05
N ALA A 36 4.26 -19.04 12.06
CA ALA A 36 4.59 -19.51 13.41
C ALA A 36 3.41 -20.23 14.09
N VAL A 37 2.17 -19.81 13.82
CA VAL A 37 0.95 -20.46 14.36
C VAL A 37 0.59 -21.73 13.59
N GLY A 38 0.82 -21.76 12.27
CA GLY A 38 0.63 -22.94 11.43
C GLY A 38 -0.82 -23.37 11.18
N SER A 39 -1.81 -22.53 11.47
CA SER A 39 -3.24 -22.87 11.30
C SER A 39 -3.86 -22.23 10.05
N PRO A 40 -4.84 -22.91 9.38
CA PRO A 40 -5.54 -22.33 8.23
C PRO A 40 -6.22 -20.99 8.56
N THR A 41 -6.78 -20.88 9.76
CA THR A 41 -7.42 -19.65 10.24
C THR A 41 -6.43 -18.50 10.39
N ALA A 42 -5.19 -18.77 10.81
CA ALA A 42 -4.15 -17.75 10.91
C ALA A 42 -3.73 -17.20 9.54
N TYR A 43 -3.62 -18.07 8.52
CA TYR A 43 -3.35 -17.63 7.15
C TYR A 43 -4.50 -16.83 6.54
N PHE A 44 -5.75 -17.20 6.84
CA PHE A 44 -6.91 -16.40 6.44
C PHE A 44 -6.88 -15.01 7.07
N ALA A 45 -6.62 -14.92 8.38
CA ALA A 45 -6.49 -13.65 9.08
C ALA A 45 -5.33 -12.81 8.53
N ALA A 46 -4.17 -13.40 8.25
CA ALA A 46 -3.03 -12.70 7.64
C ALA A 46 -3.36 -12.18 6.23
N SER A 47 -4.12 -12.95 5.44
CA SER A 47 -4.59 -12.52 4.12
C SER A 47 -5.56 -11.34 4.22
N LEU A 48 -6.46 -11.35 5.22
CA LEU A 48 -7.37 -10.24 5.49
C LEU A 48 -6.60 -8.97 5.90
N VAL A 49 -5.59 -9.12 6.76
CA VAL A 49 -4.71 -8.01 7.16
C VAL A 49 -3.96 -7.45 5.94
N ALA A 50 -3.44 -8.32 5.08
CA ALA A 50 -2.74 -7.90 3.86
C ALA A 50 -3.67 -7.14 2.91
N PHE A 51 -4.90 -7.62 2.73
CA PHE A 51 -5.91 -6.94 1.94
C PHE A 51 -6.22 -5.54 2.49
N CYS A 52 -6.48 -5.43 3.80
CA CYS A 52 -6.75 -4.14 4.45
C CYS A 52 -5.56 -3.17 4.33
N ALA A 53 -4.32 -3.65 4.51
CA ALA A 53 -3.13 -2.84 4.37
C ALA A 53 -2.98 -2.30 2.94
N TRP A 54 -3.27 -3.12 1.93
CA TRP A 54 -3.28 -2.68 0.53
C TRP A 54 -4.39 -1.71 0.19
N MET A 55 -5.60 -1.91 0.72
CA MET A 55 -6.68 -0.95 0.54
C MET A 55 -6.35 0.39 1.18
N ALA A 56 -5.81 0.40 2.41
CA ALA A 56 -5.40 1.63 3.09
C ALA A 56 -4.30 2.37 2.32
N TRP A 57 -3.30 1.64 1.80
CA TRP A 57 -2.26 2.20 0.95
C TRP A 57 -2.83 2.83 -0.32
N PHE A 58 -3.70 2.09 -1.02
CA PHE A 58 -4.31 2.54 -2.28
C PHE A 58 -5.15 3.80 -2.09
N VAL A 59 -6.04 3.82 -1.08
CA VAL A 59 -6.87 4.99 -0.76
C VAL A 59 -6.00 6.21 -0.51
N HIS A 60 -4.93 6.04 0.26
CA HIS A 60 -4.01 7.12 0.54
C HIS A 60 -3.21 7.61 -0.67
N ALA A 61 -2.83 6.71 -1.57
CA ALA A 61 -2.21 7.08 -2.84
C ALA A 61 -3.18 7.89 -3.72
N VAL A 62 -4.45 7.48 -3.78
CA VAL A 62 -5.52 8.20 -4.48
C VAL A 62 -5.76 9.57 -3.87
N ILE A 63 -5.84 9.68 -2.55
CA ILE A 63 -5.99 10.98 -1.86
C ILE A 63 -4.80 11.90 -2.17
N ALA A 64 -3.57 11.38 -2.13
CA ALA A 64 -2.38 12.15 -2.46
C ALA A 64 -2.39 12.61 -3.93
N TRP A 65 -2.84 11.75 -4.84
CA TRP A 65 -3.01 12.08 -6.25
C TRP A 65 -4.06 13.17 -6.46
N ILE A 66 -5.25 13.04 -5.86
CA ILE A 66 -6.32 14.06 -5.96
C ILE A 66 -5.84 15.40 -5.38
N ARG A 67 -5.07 15.40 -4.29
CA ARG A 67 -4.53 16.66 -3.71
C ARG A 67 -3.48 17.34 -4.59
N LEU A 68 -2.79 16.58 -5.45
CA LEU A 68 -1.76 17.10 -6.36
C LEU A 68 -2.33 17.46 -7.73
N ALA A 69 -3.44 16.81 -8.11
CA ALA A 69 -4.24 17.19 -9.26
C ALA A 69 -5.14 18.36 -8.83
N ASP A 70 -4.60 19.58 -8.86
CA ASP A 70 -5.41 20.80 -8.68
C ASP A 70 -6.62 20.75 -9.64
N PHE A 71 -7.82 20.60 -9.08
CA PHE A 71 -9.11 20.79 -9.75
C PHE A 71 -9.74 22.11 -9.29
#